data_AF-A0A927RWI9-F1
#
_entry.id   AF-A0A927RWI9-F1
#
_cell.length_a   1.000
_cell.length_b   1.000
_cell.length_c   1.000
_cell.angle_alpha   90.00
_cell.angle_beta   90.00
_cell.angle_gamma   90.00
#
_symmetry.space_group_name_H-M   'P 1'
#
loop_
_entity.id
_entity.type
_entity.pdbx_description
1 polymer ?
#
loop_
_entity_poly.entity_id
_entity_poly.type
_entity_poly.pdbx_seq_one_letter_code
_entity_poly.pdbx_strand_id
1 'polypeptide(L)' 'MAQNRYVGDYPVIGIRPIVDGRRGPLQLRESLEPIVWAMANAAKKLFEENLFYSNGEPVKV' A
#
# COMPACT_ATOMS: atom_id res chain seq x y z
N MET A 1 -12.58 13.07 -15.38
CA MET A 1 -12.06 13.56 -14.09
C MET A 1 -11.49 14.94 -14.29
N ALA A 2 -11.55 15.79 -13.26
CA ALA A 2 -11.07 17.16 -13.40
C ALA A 2 -9.53 17.21 -13.44
N GLN A 3 -8.94 18.26 -14.01
CA GLN A 3 -7.50 18.48 -13.85
C GLN A 3 -7.18 18.91 -12.42
N ASN A 4 -6.00 18.52 -11.94
CA ASN A 4 -5.48 19.01 -10.66
C ASN A 4 -5.37 20.53 -10.69
N ARG A 5 -5.90 21.18 -9.66
CA ARG A 5 -5.92 22.64 -9.53
C ARG A 5 -4.70 23.20 -8.79
N TYR A 6 -3.97 22.34 -8.08
CA TYR A 6 -2.85 22.73 -7.23
C TYR A 6 -1.51 22.56 -7.95
N VAL A 7 -0.50 23.27 -7.49
CA VAL A 7 0.88 23.13 -7.97
C VAL A 7 1.45 21.79 -7.51
N GLY A 8 1.95 20.99 -8.45
CA GLY A 8 2.56 19.68 -8.21
C GLY A 8 1.61 18.51 -8.42
N ASP A 9 2.13 17.30 -8.23
CA ASP A 9 1.36 16.06 -8.35
C ASP A 9 0.59 15.73 -7.08
N TYR A 10 -0.44 14.89 -7.21
CA TYR A 10 -1.16 14.38 -6.05
C TYR A 10 -0.25 13.55 -5.12
N PRO A 11 -0.47 13.63 -3.79
CA PRO A 11 0.31 12.86 -2.83
C PRO A 11 0.03 11.36 -2.97
N VAL A 12 1.03 10.54 -2.64
CA VAL A 12 0.95 9.07 -2.68
C VAL A 12 0.95 8.47 -1.29
N ILE A 13 0.33 7.31 -1.12
CA ILE A 13 0.25 6.60 0.15
C ILE A 13 1.28 5.45 0.16
N GLY A 14 2.35 5.58 0.93
CA GLY A 14 3.33 4.49 1.06
C GLY A 14 2.88 3.41 2.05
N ILE A 15 2.62 2.19 1.57
CA ILE A 15 2.38 1.03 2.44
C ILE A 15 3.71 0.37 2.81
N ARG A 16 3.97 0.21 4.12
CA ARG A 16 5.21 -0.36 4.65
C ARG A 16 4.91 -1.70 5.35
N PRO A 17 5.03 -2.85 4.65
CA PRO A 17 4.94 -4.15 5.29
C PRO A 17 6.10 -4.35 6.27
N ILE A 18 5.78 -4.56 7.56
CA ILE A 18 6.77 -4.85 8.61
C ILE A 18 6.61 -6.31 9.01
N VAL A 19 7.71 -7.05 9.04
CA VAL A 19 7.75 -8.47 9.39
C VAL A 19 8.84 -8.71 10.43
N ASP A 20 8.67 -9.76 11.23
CA ASP A 20 9.70 -10.24 12.14
C ASP A 20 10.99 -10.59 11.36
N GLY A 21 12.13 -10.11 11.85
CA GLY A 21 13.44 -10.30 11.22
C GLY A 21 14.12 -11.63 11.55
N ARG A 22 13.59 -12.42 12.49
CA ARG A 22 14.21 -13.67 12.95
C ARG A 22 14.25 -14.70 11.82
N ARG A 23 15.47 -15.14 11.51
CA ARG A 23 15.79 -16.25 10.59
C ARG A 23 16.42 -17.39 11.37
N GLY A 24 16.42 -18.60 10.81
CA GLY A 24 17.04 -19.78 11.43
C GLY A 24 16.24 -21.06 11.22
N PRO A 25 16.45 -22.10 12.04
CA PRO A 25 15.80 -23.41 11.87
C PRO A 25 14.27 -23.35 11.81
N LEU A 26 13.67 -22.38 12.51
CA LEU A 26 12.22 -22.16 12.56
C LEU A 26 11.68 -21.34 11.38
N GLN A 27 12.54 -20.75 10.53
CA GLN A 27 12.17 -20.01 9.32
C GLN A 27 11.00 -19.03 9.51
N LEU A 28 11.02 -18.29 10.63
CA LEU A 28 9.88 -17.49 11.07
C LEU A 28 9.54 -16.39 10.06
N ARG A 29 10.55 -15.64 9.60
CA ARG A 29 10.36 -14.59 8.60
C ARG A 29 9.80 -15.15 7.30
N GLU A 30 10.35 -16.26 6.82
CA GLU A 30 9.93 -16.93 5.59
C GLU A 30 8.47 -17.40 5.67
N SER A 31 8.01 -17.82 6.85
CA SER A 31 6.62 -18.22 7.08
C SER A 31 5.64 -17.03 7.09
N LEU A 32 6.10 -15.84 7.50
CA LEU A 32 5.26 -14.65 7.67
C LEU A 32 5.26 -13.73 6.45
N GLU A 33 6.35 -13.68 5.68
CA GLU A 33 6.49 -12.79 4.52
C GLU A 33 5.32 -12.88 3.51
N PRO A 34 4.83 -14.07 3.10
CA PRO A 34 3.72 -14.15 2.15
C PRO A 34 2.43 -13.51 2.69
N ILE A 35 2.13 -13.71 3.98
CA ILE A 35 0.92 -13.18 4.63
C ILE A 35 1.03 -11.67 4.77
N VAL A 36 2.19 -11.16 5.18
CA VAL A 36 2.44 -9.72 5.32
C VAL A 36 2.32 -9.00 3.96
N TRP A 37 2.85 -9.60 2.90
CA TRP A 37 2.69 -9.07 1.53
C TRP A 37 1.24 -9.13 1.04
N ALA A 38 0.52 -10.22 1.31
CA ALA A 38 -0.90 -10.33 0.97
C ALA A 38 -1.72 -9.22 1.66
N MET A 39 -1.44 -8.93 2.92
CA MET A 39 -2.09 -7.84 3.67
C MET A 39 -1.77 -6.46 3.08
N ALA A 40 -0.50 -6.20 2.72
CA ALA A 40 -0.10 -4.95 2.08
C ALA A 40 -0.81 -4.75 0.72
N ASN A 41 -0.90 -5.80 -0.10
CA ASN A 41 -1.60 -5.76 -1.38
C ASN A 41 -3.12 -5.59 -1.21
N ALA A 42 -3.72 -6.22 -0.20
CA ALA A 42 -5.14 -6.03 0.11
C ALA A 42 -5.44 -4.59 0.55
N ALA A 43 -4.57 -4.00 1.38
CA ALA A 43 -4.69 -2.60 1.78
C ALA A 43 -4.52 -1.64 0.58
N LYS A 44 -3.56 -1.91 -0.31
CA LYS A 44 -3.38 -1.17 -1.57
C LYS A 44 -4.67 -1.16 -2.39
N LYS A 45 -5.22 -2.35 -2.65
CA LYS A 45 -6.46 -2.52 -3.41
C LYS A 45 -7.64 -1.78 -2.76
N LEU A 46 -7.80 -1.91 -1.44
CA LEU A 46 -8.86 -1.23 -0.71
C LEU A 46 -8.79 0.29 -0.88
N PHE A 47 -7.60 0.87 -0.82
CA PHE A 47 -7.42 2.31 -0.98
C PHE A 47 -7.67 2.77 -2.42
N GLU A 48 -7.11 2.08 -3.42
CA GLU A 48 -7.32 2.41 -4.83
C GLU A 48 -8.80 2.26 -5.25
N GLU A 49 -9.57 1.38 -4.62
CA GLU A 49 -11.00 1.17 -4.95
C GLU A 49 -11.94 2.18 -4.27
N ASN A 50 -11.57 2.72 -3.09
CA ASN A 50 -12.51 3.46 -2.24
C ASN A 50 -12.12 4.92 -1.99
N LEU A 51 -10.85 5.29 -2.18
CA LEU A 51 -10.37 6.64 -1.94
C LEU A 51 -10.05 7.33 -3.26
N PHE A 52 -10.51 8.58 -3.37
CA PHE A 52 -10.34 9.39 -4.55
C PHE A 52 -9.75 10.75 -4.17
N TYR A 53 -8.90 11.28 -5.04
CA TYR A 53 -8.47 12.67 -4.98
C TYR A 53 -9.66 13.61 -5.26
N SER A 54 -9.44 14.90 -5.00
CA SER A 54 -10.46 15.94 -5.19
C SER A 54 -10.97 16.07 -6.63
N ASN A 55 -10.25 15.55 -7.62
CA ASN A 55 -10.66 15.52 -9.02
C ASN A 55 -11.42 14.25 -9.45
N GLY A 56 -11.59 13.31 -8.52
CA GLY A 56 -12.23 12.01 -8.72
C GLY A 56 -11.28 10.87 -9.10
N GLU A 57 -9.98 11.13 -9.31
CA GLU A 57 -9.00 10.07 -9.61
C GLU A 57 -8.78 9.18 -8.39
N PRO A 58 -8.69 7.84 -8.55
CA PRO A 58 -8.26 6.96 -7.48
C PRO A 58 -6.93 7.41 -6.88
N VAL A 59 -6.79 7.27 -5.56
CA VAL A 59 -5.49 7.55 -4.91
C VAL A 59 -4.42 6.58 -5.39
N LYS A 60 -3.18 7.05 -5.44
CA LYS A 60 -2.00 6.22 -5.77
C LYS A 60 -1.35 5.70 -4.50
N VAL A 61 -1.11 4.39 -4.47
CA VAL A 61 -0.56 3.64 -3.33
C VAL A 61 0.66 2.82 -3.75
#